data_AF-A0A2V7RZM6-F1
#
_entry.id   AF-A0A2V7RZM6-F1
#
_cell.length_a   1.000
_cell.length_b   1.000
_cell.length_c   1.000
_cell.angle_alpha   90.00
_cell.angle_beta   90.00
_cell.angle_gamma   90.00
#
_symmetry.space_group_name_H-M   'P 1'
#
loop_
_entity.id
_entity.type
_entity.pdbx_description
1 polymer ?
#
loop_
_entity_poly.entity_id
_entity_poly.type
_entity_poly.pdbx_seq_one_letter_code
_entity_poly.pdbx_strand_id
1 'polypeptide(L)' 'MDAPRCDFYDWVSRRTCNRPAAWLTHQRSVNDSRSIHYYCDAHRPPRAHPVRSARSSREVPSAD' A
#
# COMPACT_ATOMS: atom_id res chain seq x y z
N MET A 1 8.25 -5.95 12.73
CA MET A 1 7.50 -6.06 11.47
C MET A 1 8.17 -5.11 10.50
N ASP A 2 8.82 -5.61 9.46
CA ASP A 2 9.42 -4.75 8.42
C ASP A 2 8.29 -3.95 7.75
N ALA A 3 8.46 -2.64 7.61
CA ALA A 3 7.47 -1.82 6.92
C ALA A 3 7.40 -2.23 5.44
N PRO A 4 6.20 -2.29 4.83
CA PRO A 4 6.09 -2.62 3.41
C PRO A 4 6.89 -1.62 2.58
N ARG A 5 7.53 -2.10 1.51
CA ARG A 5 8.29 -1.29 0.56
C ARG A 5 7.46 -1.04 -0.69
N CYS A 6 7.85 -0.03 -1.45
CA CYS A 6 7.18 0.28 -2.70
C CYS A 6 7.41 -0.83 -3.74
N ASP A 7 6.32 -1.39 -4.25
CA ASP A 7 6.30 -2.43 -5.30
C ASP A 7 6.53 -1.85 -6.72
N PHE A 8 6.79 -0.55 -6.84
CA PHE A 8 7.05 0.05 -8.14
C PHE A 8 8.37 -0.47 -8.72
N TYR A 9 8.28 -1.03 -9.92
CA TYR A 9 9.42 -1.48 -10.71
C TYR A 9 9.65 -0.52 -11.88
N ASP A 10 10.81 0.12 -11.89
CA ASP A 10 11.27 0.94 -13.00
C ASP A 10 11.86 0.03 -14.08
N TRP A 11 11.17 -0.10 -15.21
CA TRP A 11 11.61 -0.91 -16.36
C TRP A 11 12.79 -0.29 -17.12
N VAL A 12 12.96 1.03 -17.07
CA VAL A 12 14.05 1.75 -17.74
C VAL A 12 15.36 1.49 -17.01
N SER A 13 15.33 1.60 -15.68
CA SER A 13 16.49 1.42 -14.81
C SER A 13 16.65 -0.03 -14.31
N ARG A 14 15.68 -0.90 -14.60
CA ARG A 14 15.57 -2.29 -14.10
C ARG A 14 15.70 -2.41 -12.57
N ARG A 15 15.12 -1.47 -11.83
CA ARG A 15 15.26 -1.36 -10.37
C ARG A 15 13.90 -1.23 -9.68
N THR A 16 13.77 -1.87 -8.52
CA THR A 16 12.62 -1.69 -7.63
C THR A 16 12.82 -0.50 -6.70
N CYS A 17 11.75 0.25 -6.45
CA CYS A 17 11.78 1.35 -5.51
C CYS A 17 11.90 0.82 -4.06
N ASN A 18 13.03 1.10 -3.40
CA ASN A 18 13.26 0.66 -2.01
C ASN A 18 12.74 1.63 -0.94
N ARG A 19 11.88 2.60 -1.31
CA ARG A 19 11.31 3.56 -0.35
C ARG A 19 10.22 2.89 0.50
N PRO A 20 10.03 3.34 1.75
CA PRO A 20 8.91 2.88 2.57
C PRO A 20 7.58 3.20 1.88
N ALA A 21 6.66 2.24 1.90
CA ALA A 21 5.33 2.41 1.34
C ALA A 21 4.39 3.06 2.36
N ALA A 22 3.60 4.02 1.86
CA ALA A 22 2.56 4.71 2.62
C ALA A 22 1.17 4.49 2.01
N TRP A 23 1.11 3.91 0.80
CA TRP A 23 -0.11 3.73 0.02
C TRP A 23 -0.24 2.28 -0.42
N LEU A 24 -1.47 1.79 -0.55
CA LEU A 24 -1.77 0.47 -1.08
C LEU A 24 -2.91 0.53 -2.10
N THR A 25 -2.92 -0.40 -3.03
CA THR A 25 -4.07 -0.67 -3.91
C THR A 25 -4.51 -2.12 -3.73
N HIS A 26 -5.82 -2.35 -3.83
CA HIS A 26 -6.38 -3.67 -3.96
C HIS A 26 -6.75 -3.88 -5.43
N GLN A 27 -5.92 -4.61 -6.16
CA GLN A 27 -6.28 -5.01 -7.52
C GLN A 27 -6.92 -6.40 -7.47
N ARG A 28 -8.12 -6.52 -8.05
CA ARG A 28 -8.68 -7.83 -8.37
C ARG A 28 -8.02 -8.28 -9.67
N SER A 29 -7.17 -9.29 -9.60
CA SER A 29 -6.71 -9.98 -10.80
C SER A 29 -7.89 -10.76 -11.40
N VAL A 30 -7.88 -10.94 -12.73
CA VAL A 30 -8.90 -11.71 -13.49
C VAL A 30 -8.97 -13.18 -13.01
N ASN A 31 -7.96 -13.64 -12.26
CA ASN A 31 -7.83 -15.00 -11.74
C ASN A 31 -8.12 -15.13 -10.22
N ASP A 32 -9.05 -14.32 -9.70
CA ASP A 32 -9.65 -14.40 -8.34
C ASP A 32 -8.71 -14.20 -7.13
N SER A 33 -7.45 -13.87 -7.33
CA SER A 33 -6.54 -13.49 -6.24
C SER A 33 -6.62 -11.98 -6.00
N ARG A 34 -7.03 -11.55 -4.80
CA ARG A 34 -6.90 -10.14 -4.37
C ARG A 34 -5.41 -9.86 -4.13
N SER A 35 -4.76 -9.21 -5.09
CA SER A 35 -3.37 -8.76 -4.96
C SER A 35 -3.34 -7.37 -4.31
N ILE A 36 -2.59 -7.26 -3.21
CA ILE A 36 -2.31 -5.97 -2.57
C ILE A 36 -0.97 -5.48 -3.10
N HIS A 37 -0.93 -4.26 -3.62
CA HIS A 37 0.31 -3.61 -4.05
C HIS A 37 0.57 -2.36 -3.21
N TYR A 38 1.82 -2.15 -2.81
CA TYR A 38 2.25 -1.07 -1.94
C TYR A 38 3.06 -0.02 -2.70
N TYR A 39 2.86 1.26 -2.39
CA TYR A 39 3.48 2.39 -3.09
C TYR A 39 3.97 3.47 -2.12
N CYS A 40 5.06 4.13 -2.46
CA CYS A 40 5.52 5.36 -1.80
C CYS A 40 4.81 6.58 -2.41
N ASP A 41 4.98 7.77 -1.80
CA ASP A 41 4.34 9.01 -2.28
C ASP A 41 4.66 9.36 -3.73
N ALA A 42 5.89 9.07 -4.17
CA ALA A 42 6.35 9.35 -5.53
C ALA A 42 5.68 8.45 -6.59
N HIS A 43 5.33 7.22 -6.23
CA HIS A 43 4.75 6.23 -7.13
C HIS A 43 3.27 5.96 -6.83
N ARG A 44 2.61 6.85 -6.08
CA ARG A 44 1.23 6.67 -5.63
C ARG A 44 0.27 6.62 -6.83
N PRO A 45 -0.43 5.48 -7.05
CA PRO A 45 -1.52 5.43 -8.01
C PRO A 45 -2.70 6.29 -7.54
N PRO A 46 -3.49 6.87 -8.46
CA PRO A 46 -4.64 7.72 -8.10
C PRO A 46 -5.71 6.99 -7.29
N ARG A 47 -5.83 5.66 -7.44
CA ARG A 47 -6.78 4.81 -6.69
C ARG A 47 -6.18 4.18 -5.44
N ALA A 48 -5.02 4.66 -4.97
CA ALA A 48 -4.37 4.10 -3.80
C ALA A 48 -4.95 4.68 -2.51
N HIS A 49 -5.16 3.79 -1.55
CA HIS A 49 -5.60 4.08 -0.20
C HIS A 49 -4.39 4.15 0.73
N PRO A 50 -4.43 4.96 1.79
CA PRO A 50 -3.34 4.99 2.75
C PRO A 50 -3.20 3.61 3.39
N VAL A 51 -1.96 3.12 3.53
CA VAL A 51 -1.66 1.97 4.38
C VAL A 51 -1.98 2.42 5.79
N ARG A 52 -3.20 2.14 6.26
CA ARG A 52 -3.59 2.39 7.64
C ARG A 52 -2.51 1.73 8.50
N SER A 53 -1.65 2.53 9.14
CA SER A 53 -0.85 2.01 10.24
C SER A 53 -1.83 1.33 11.18
N ALA A 54 -1.52 0.13 11.64
CA ALA A 54 -2.37 -0.68 12.51
C ALA A 54 -2.57 -0.06 13.92
N ARG A 55 -2.71 1.26 14.01
CA ARG A 55 -2.99 2.08 15.19
C ARG A 55 -4.32 2.83 15.12
N SER A 56 -5.25 2.45 14.22
CA SER A 56 -6.59 3.03 14.23
C SER A 56 -7.67 2.05 13.77
N SER A 57 -7.68 0.87 14.37
CA SER A 57 -8.89 0.01 14.42
C SER A 57 -9.32 -0.29 15.86
N ARG A 58 -8.81 0.45 16.85
CA ARG A 58 -9.39 0.54 18.19
C ARG A 58 -9.65 2.00 18.50
N GLU A 59 -10.73 2.23 19.24
CA GLU A 59 -11.22 3.50 19.75
C GLU A 59 -12.19 4.26 18.83
N VAL A 60 -13.40 3.73 18.72
CA VAL A 60 -14.57 4.59 18.91
C VAL A 60 -14.89 4.52 20.41
N PRO A 61 -14.64 5.57 21.22
CA PRO A 61 -15.28 5.70 22.52
C PRO A 61 -16.54 6.54 22.31
N SER A 62 -17.71 5.99 22.63
CA SER A 62 -18.85 6.81 23.07
C SER A 62 -19.75 5.93 23.92
N ALA A 63 -19.75 6.26 25.20
CA ALA A 63 -20.70 5.81 26.19
C ALA A 63 -22.10 6.38 25.89
N ASP A 64 -23.13 5.57 26.08
CA ASP A 64 -24.27 5.85 26.98
C ASP A 64 -24.96 4.51 27.31
#